data_AF-W4RI68-F1
#
_entry.id   AF-W4RI68-F1
#
_cell.length_a   1.000
_cell.length_b   1.000
_cell.length_c   1.000
_cell.angle_alpha   90.00
_cell.angle_beta   90.00
_cell.angle_gamma   90.00
#
_symmetry.space_group_name_H-M   'P 1'
#
loop_
_entity.id
_entity.type
_entity.pdbx_description
1 polymer ?
#
loop_
_entity_poly.entity_id
_entity_poly.type
_entity_poly.pdbx_seq_one_letter_code
_entity_poly.pdbx_strand_id
1 'polypeptide(L)'
;MFGIGTRDLGIDLGTANTLVYVKGKGIVLREPSVVAIQTDTKNIVAVGNDAKNMIGRTPGNVVALRPMKDGVIADYETTASMMKYYIKQATKNKGWFTGKPYVMVCVPSGITGVEERAVIDATRQAGARDAFTIEEPFAAAIGANLPVWEPTGSMVVDIGGGTTEVAIISLGGIVTSQSVRIAGDEMDGAIINYIRKTYNLMIGERTAEAIKMEVGSAGDAEGIENMEIRGRDLLTGLPKTIEITAEEIAKALRDTVYAIVDAVKLTLEKNAARTCF
;
A
#
# COMPACT_ATOMS: atom_id res chain seq x y z
N MET A 1 20.34 11.29 -31.12
CA MET A 1 20.19 12.13 -29.92
C MET A 1 20.87 11.40 -28.77
N PHE A 2 22.04 11.88 -28.32
CA PHE A 2 22.91 11.18 -27.36
C PHE A 2 22.31 11.19 -25.95
N GLY A 3 21.70 10.08 -25.53
CA GLY A 3 21.13 9.91 -24.19
C GLY A 3 22.16 9.43 -23.17
N ILE A 4 23.10 10.29 -22.78
CA ILE A 4 24.01 10.01 -21.66
C ILE A 4 23.32 10.47 -20.36
N GLY A 5 22.79 9.54 -19.57
CA GLY A 5 22.76 9.69 -18.11
C GLY A 5 21.44 9.90 -17.36
N THR A 6 20.26 9.91 -17.99
CA THR A 6 18.99 9.92 -17.22
C THR A 6 18.62 8.50 -16.82
N ARG A 7 18.92 8.13 -15.56
CA ARG A 7 18.34 6.97 -14.89
C ARG A 7 16.93 7.33 -14.46
N ASP A 8 15.97 7.10 -15.34
CA ASP A 8 14.54 7.29 -15.08
C ASP A 8 14.07 6.32 -14.00
N LEU A 9 13.07 6.74 -13.24
CA LEU A 9 12.57 6.02 -12.08
C LEU A 9 11.12 5.59 -12.30
N GLY A 10 10.79 4.40 -11.81
CA GLY A 10 9.41 4.01 -11.51
C GLY A 10 9.22 4.04 -10.00
N ILE A 11 8.12 4.60 -9.51
CA ILE A 11 7.78 4.61 -8.08
C ILE A 11 6.38 4.04 -7.92
N ASP A 12 6.28 2.99 -7.12
CA ASP A 12 5.02 2.53 -6.57
C ASP A 12 4.85 3.18 -5.20
N LEU A 13 3.92 4.13 -5.10
CA LEU A 13 3.65 4.91 -3.90
C LEU A 13 2.46 4.31 -3.14
N GLY A 14 2.62 3.07 -2.67
CA GLY A 14 1.56 2.35 -1.97
C GLY A 14 1.28 2.88 -0.56
N THR A 15 0.06 2.62 -0.07
CA THR A 15 -0.39 2.96 1.30
C THR A 15 0.51 2.37 2.38
N ALA A 16 0.95 1.11 2.20
CA ALA A 16 1.75 0.39 3.19
C ALA A 16 3.25 0.42 2.89
N ASN A 17 3.65 0.32 1.62
CA ASN A 17 5.04 0.24 1.20
C ASN A 17 5.27 1.08 -0.06
N THR A 18 6.47 1.63 -0.17
CA THR A 18 6.95 2.32 -1.37
C THR A 18 8.07 1.49 -2.02
N LEU A 19 7.98 1.30 -3.33
CA LEU A 19 9.03 0.66 -4.12
C LEU A 19 9.60 1.64 -5.14
N VAL A 20 10.91 1.61 -5.35
CA VAL A 20 11.58 2.40 -6.39
C VAL A 20 12.32 1.49 -7.35
N TYR A 21 11.93 1.55 -8.61
CA TYR A 21 12.60 0.93 -9.75
C TYR A 21 13.51 1.94 -10.44
N VAL A 22 14.71 1.52 -10.81
CA VAL A 22 15.63 2.31 -11.64
C VAL A 22 15.81 1.60 -12.98
N LYS A 23 15.59 2.33 -14.08
CA LYS A 23 15.79 1.81 -15.44
C LYS A 23 17.19 1.19 -15.61
N GLY A 24 17.22 -0.08 -16.00
CA GLY A 24 18.44 -0.86 -16.20
C GLY A 24 19.09 -1.40 -14.91
N LYS A 25 18.48 -1.20 -13.74
CA LYS A 25 18.94 -1.79 -12.46
C LYS A 25 17.90 -2.68 -11.77
N GLY A 26 16.61 -2.48 -12.03
CA GLY A 26 15.57 -3.17 -11.29
C GLY A 26 15.10 -2.38 -10.07
N ILE A 27 14.44 -3.07 -9.14
CA ILE A 27 13.99 -2.51 -7.87
C ILE A 27 15.21 -2.29 -6.98
N VAL A 28 15.45 -1.03 -6.60
CA VAL A 28 16.60 -0.63 -5.76
C VAL A 28 16.20 -0.25 -4.33
N LEU A 29 14.91 -0.07 -4.09
CA LEU A 29 14.35 0.28 -2.79
C LEU A 29 12.99 -0.37 -2.60
N ARG A 30 12.76 -0.90 -1.40
CA ARG A 30 11.47 -1.41 -0.92
C ARG A 30 11.40 -1.12 0.57
N GLU A 31 10.65 -0.09 0.96
CA GLU A 31 10.53 0.34 2.36
C GLU A 31 9.08 0.69 2.72
N PRO A 32 8.68 0.60 4.00
CA PRO A 32 7.36 1.02 4.45
C PRO A 32 7.04 2.49 4.12
N SER A 33 5.79 2.81 3.79
CA SER A 33 5.34 4.18 3.56
C SER A 33 5.06 4.90 4.89
N VAL A 34 6.10 5.01 5.74
CA VAL A 34 6.02 5.57 7.09
C VAL A 34 7.06 6.68 7.25
N VAL A 35 6.65 7.78 7.88
CA VAL A 35 7.53 8.90 8.22
C VAL A 35 7.39 9.22 9.71
N ALA A 36 8.52 9.37 10.40
CA ALA A 36 8.58 9.87 11.76
C ALA A 36 8.90 11.36 11.74
N ILE A 37 8.05 12.18 12.36
CA ILE A 37 8.20 13.63 12.44
C ILE A 37 8.23 14.10 13.90
N GLN A 38 8.97 15.17 14.17
CA GLN A 38 8.84 15.92 15.41
C GLN A 38 7.52 16.71 15.41
N THR A 39 6.75 16.65 16.48
CA THR A 39 5.43 17.31 16.59
C THR A 39 5.54 18.82 16.47
N ASP A 40 6.57 19.39 17.08
CA ASP A 40 6.70 20.84 17.28
C ASP A 40 7.27 21.55 16.06
N THR A 41 8.23 20.91 15.40
CA THR A 41 8.96 21.48 14.25
C THR A 41 8.54 20.91 12.91
N LYS A 42 7.76 19.82 12.91
CA LYS A 42 7.44 19.02 11.71
C LYS A 42 8.67 18.48 10.96
N ASN A 43 9.85 18.56 11.57
CA ASN A 43 11.07 18.02 10.99
C ASN A 43 11.02 16.49 10.94
N ILE A 44 11.48 15.95 9.82
CA ILE A 44 11.58 14.50 9.63
C ILE A 44 12.73 13.96 10.44
N VAL A 45 12.42 12.98 11.27
CA VAL A 45 13.37 12.22 12.10
C VAL A 45 13.84 10.98 11.34
N ALA A 46 12.91 10.25 10.72
CA ALA A 46 13.20 9.02 9.99
C ALA A 46 12.13 8.78 8.91
N VAL A 47 12.48 7.96 7.91
CA VAL A 47 11.58 7.50 6.85
C VAL A 47 11.77 5.99 6.68
N GLY A 48 10.72 5.27 6.29
CA GLY A 48 10.82 3.87 5.91
C GLY A 48 10.95 2.94 7.10
N ASN A 49 11.91 2.02 7.04
CA ASN A 49 12.07 0.99 8.09
C ASN A 49 12.37 1.60 9.46
N ASP A 50 13.22 2.62 9.51
CA ASP A 50 13.57 3.32 10.74
C ASP A 50 12.34 3.97 11.37
N ALA A 51 11.47 4.58 10.55
CA ALA A 51 10.21 5.16 11.02
C ALA A 51 9.20 4.08 11.46
N LYS A 52 9.06 2.98 10.72
CA LYS A 52 8.15 1.86 11.10
C LYS A 52 8.56 1.26 12.45
N ASN A 53 9.86 1.14 12.74
CA ASN A 53 10.37 0.64 14.02
C ASN A 53 10.07 1.55 15.21
N MET A 54 9.76 2.83 14.96
CA MET A 54 9.39 3.79 15.99
C MET A 54 7.90 3.74 16.35
N ILE A 55 7.02 3.10 15.56
CA ILE A 55 5.58 3.04 15.83
C ILE A 55 5.32 2.39 17.20
N GLY A 56 4.61 3.12 18.07
CA GLY A 56 4.32 2.69 19.44
C GLY A 56 5.52 2.70 20.41
N ARG A 57 6.67 3.25 19.99
CA ARG A 57 7.92 3.33 20.76
C ARG A 57 8.53 4.74 20.77
N THR A 58 7.82 5.75 20.26
CA THR A 58 8.30 7.13 20.21
C THR A 58 8.17 7.85 21.56
N PRO A 59 9.11 8.76 21.90
CA PRO A 59 8.90 9.75 22.94
C PRO A 59 7.78 10.72 22.52
N GLY A 60 7.17 11.42 23.50
CA GLY A 60 5.93 12.20 23.28
C GLY A 60 5.99 13.30 22.21
N ASN A 61 7.17 13.73 21.79
CA ASN A 61 7.37 14.76 20.76
C ASN A 61 7.69 14.19 19.36
N VAL A 62 7.67 12.87 19.17
CA VAL A 62 7.87 12.22 17.86
C VAL A 62 6.66 11.37 17.53
N VAL A 63 6.14 11.52 16.32
CA VAL A 63 5.00 10.75 15.81
C VAL A 63 5.41 10.09 14.50
N ALA A 64 5.24 8.76 14.43
CA ALA A 64 5.35 8.00 13.20
C ALA A 64 3.96 7.88 12.56
N LEU A 65 3.82 8.29 11.31
CA LEU A 65 2.56 8.30 10.57
C LEU A 65 2.76 7.82 9.12
N ARG A 66 1.67 7.34 8.50
CA ARG A 66 1.63 7.03 7.07
C ARG A 66 1.05 8.25 6.33
N PRO A 67 1.76 8.86 5.38
CA PRO A 67 1.28 10.06 4.70
C PRO A 67 0.40 9.73 3.47
N MET A 68 0.34 8.45 3.11
CA MET A 68 -0.58 7.86 2.14
C MET A 68 -1.72 7.16 2.88
N LYS A 69 -2.95 7.28 2.38
CA LYS A 69 -4.12 6.57 2.90
C LYS A 69 -5.05 6.23 1.74
N ASP A 70 -5.56 5.01 1.70
CA ASP A 70 -6.51 4.54 0.66
C ASP A 70 -6.03 4.86 -0.78
N GLY A 71 -4.73 4.74 -1.05
CA GLY A 71 -4.12 5.04 -2.36
C GLY A 71 -3.96 6.53 -2.69
N VAL A 72 -4.32 7.43 -1.77
CA VAL A 72 -4.26 8.88 -1.98
C VAL A 72 -3.32 9.58 -0.99
N ILE A 73 -2.85 10.77 -1.35
CA ILE A 73 -1.99 11.59 -0.49
C ILE A 73 -2.86 12.23 0.61
N ALA A 74 -2.69 11.78 1.84
CA ALA A 74 -3.37 12.36 3.01
C ALA A 74 -2.62 13.56 3.58
N ASP A 75 -1.29 13.57 3.48
CA ASP A 75 -0.41 14.67 3.90
C ASP A 75 0.60 14.98 2.79
N TYR A 76 0.41 16.11 2.11
CA TYR A 76 1.21 16.51 0.97
C TYR A 76 2.68 16.79 1.34
N GLU A 77 2.93 17.56 2.40
CA GLU A 77 4.29 17.95 2.79
C GLU A 77 5.11 16.74 3.25
N THR A 78 4.48 15.86 4.02
CA THR A 78 5.12 14.63 4.49
C THR A 78 5.37 13.67 3.32
N THR A 79 4.43 13.50 2.40
CA THR A 79 4.61 12.67 1.19
C THR A 79 5.71 13.21 0.28
N ALA A 80 5.73 14.51 -0.03
CA ALA A 80 6.76 15.11 -0.87
C ALA A 80 8.16 14.91 -0.28
N SER A 81 8.28 14.99 1.04
CA SER A 81 9.54 14.78 1.74
C SER A 81 9.97 13.30 1.80
N MET A 82 9.01 12.39 1.98
CA MET A 82 9.22 10.94 1.86
C MET A 82 9.70 10.56 0.46
N MET A 83 9.02 11.08 -0.58
CA MET A 83 9.40 10.90 -1.98
C MET A 83 10.80 11.45 -2.25
N LYS A 84 11.13 12.63 -1.70
CA LYS A 84 12.47 13.22 -1.81
C LYS A 84 13.53 12.31 -1.21
N TYR A 85 13.26 11.73 -0.04
CA TYR A 85 14.14 10.74 0.58
C TYR A 85 14.34 9.54 -0.36
N TYR A 86 13.28 8.91 -0.85
CA TYR A 86 13.38 7.73 -1.71
C TYR A 86 14.05 8.00 -3.06
N ILE A 87 13.74 9.11 -3.74
CA ILE A 87 14.43 9.52 -4.97
C ILE A 87 15.91 9.74 -4.69
N LYS A 88 16.27 10.39 -3.57
CA LYS A 88 17.67 10.59 -3.19
C LYS A 88 18.37 9.25 -2.92
N GLN A 89 17.75 8.32 -2.19
CA GLN A 89 18.29 6.99 -1.93
C GLN A 89 18.57 6.23 -3.24
N ALA A 90 17.59 6.19 -4.14
CA ALA A 90 17.71 5.51 -5.44
C ALA A 90 18.77 6.14 -6.36
N THR A 91 19.11 7.40 -6.13
CA THR A 91 20.07 8.17 -6.93
C THR A 91 21.42 8.39 -6.26
N LYS A 92 21.69 7.84 -5.06
CA LYS A 92 22.93 8.04 -4.28
C LYS A 92 24.24 7.86 -5.06
N ASN A 93 24.32 6.85 -5.93
CA ASN A 93 25.55 6.53 -6.68
C ASN A 93 25.62 7.28 -8.02
N LYS A 94 25.19 8.54 -8.03
CA LYS A 94 25.26 9.44 -9.20
C LYS A 94 26.47 10.37 -9.06
N GLY A 95 27.23 10.54 -10.14
CA GLY A 95 28.24 11.59 -10.22
C GLY A 95 27.59 12.97 -10.28
N TRP A 96 28.33 14.03 -9.92
CA TRP A 96 27.85 15.42 -9.88
C TRP A 96 27.13 15.86 -11.19
N PHE A 97 27.48 15.25 -12.33
CA PHE A 97 27.00 15.63 -13.67
C PHE A 97 25.68 15.01 -14.15
N THR A 98 25.03 14.13 -13.37
CA THR A 98 23.74 13.54 -13.81
C THR A 98 22.54 14.43 -13.45
N GLY A 99 21.76 14.81 -14.46
CA GLY A 99 20.55 15.62 -14.29
C GLY A 99 19.43 14.94 -13.50
N LYS A 100 18.40 15.73 -13.17
CA LYS A 100 17.16 15.26 -12.52
C LYS A 100 16.47 14.17 -13.37
N PRO A 101 15.94 13.09 -12.76
CA PRO A 101 15.32 11.99 -13.49
C PRO A 101 13.89 12.33 -13.93
N TYR A 102 13.40 11.67 -14.99
CA TYR A 102 11.96 11.52 -15.21
C TYR A 102 11.43 10.42 -14.31
N VAL A 103 10.24 10.61 -13.75
CA VAL A 103 9.64 9.66 -12.79
C VAL A 103 8.25 9.26 -13.25
N MET A 104 8.00 7.95 -13.31
CA MET A 104 6.66 7.38 -13.48
C MET A 104 6.16 6.90 -12.13
N VAL A 105 4.93 7.26 -11.76
CA VAL A 105 4.35 6.95 -10.45
C VAL A 105 3.04 6.17 -10.64
N CYS A 106 2.89 5.05 -9.93
CA CYS A 106 1.63 4.30 -9.91
C CYS A 106 0.56 5.10 -9.17
N VAL A 107 -0.66 5.13 -9.72
CA VAL A 107 -1.84 5.72 -9.08
C VAL A 107 -3.04 4.78 -9.22
N PRO A 108 -3.94 4.70 -8.22
CA PRO A 108 -5.10 3.83 -8.29
C PRO A 108 -6.02 4.22 -9.44
N SER A 109 -6.78 3.25 -9.97
CA SER A 109 -7.64 3.51 -11.16
C SER A 109 -8.80 4.46 -10.88
N GLY A 110 -9.19 4.59 -9.60
CA GLY A 110 -10.23 5.50 -9.13
C GLY A 110 -9.73 6.89 -8.70
N ILE A 111 -8.48 7.26 -8.98
CA ILE A 111 -7.92 8.54 -8.55
C ILE A 111 -8.65 9.73 -9.18
N THR A 112 -8.90 10.78 -8.41
CA THR A 112 -9.45 12.03 -8.96
C THR A 112 -8.36 12.89 -9.57
N GLY A 113 -8.70 13.76 -10.52
CA GLY A 113 -7.72 14.65 -11.15
C GLY A 113 -7.01 15.63 -10.19
N VAL A 114 -7.59 15.88 -9.00
CA VAL A 114 -6.95 16.68 -7.95
C VAL A 114 -5.89 15.85 -7.21
N GLU A 115 -6.21 14.60 -6.86
CA GLU A 115 -5.28 13.66 -6.21
C GLU A 115 -4.13 13.29 -7.16
N GLU A 116 -4.42 13.04 -8.43
CA GLU A 116 -3.41 12.74 -9.44
C GLU A 116 -2.42 13.91 -9.61
N ARG A 117 -2.94 15.14 -9.67
CA ARG A 117 -2.09 16.34 -9.73
C ARG A 117 -1.24 16.49 -8.47
N ALA A 118 -1.78 16.17 -7.29
CA ALA A 118 -1.01 16.20 -6.05
C ALA A 118 0.17 15.20 -6.09
N VAL A 119 -0.01 14.01 -6.66
CA VAL A 119 1.08 13.02 -6.85
C VAL A 119 2.16 13.56 -7.79
N ILE A 120 1.76 14.13 -8.93
CA ILE A 120 2.68 14.72 -9.91
C ILE A 120 3.49 15.86 -9.27
N ASP A 121 2.82 16.78 -8.58
CA ASP A 121 3.45 17.94 -7.98
C ASP A 121 4.37 17.55 -6.81
N ALA A 122 3.96 16.62 -5.95
CA ALA A 122 4.80 16.09 -4.88
C ALA A 122 6.08 15.43 -5.45
N THR A 123 5.95 14.70 -6.56
CA THR A 123 7.07 14.04 -7.24
C THR A 123 8.04 15.05 -7.86
N ARG A 124 7.52 16.12 -8.48
CA ARG A 124 8.34 17.24 -8.98
C ARG A 124 9.06 17.97 -7.85
N GLN A 125 8.37 18.27 -6.75
CA GLN A 125 8.95 18.90 -5.55
C GLN A 125 10.03 18.01 -4.92
N ALA A 126 9.85 16.68 -4.97
CA ALA A 126 10.81 15.71 -4.48
C ALA A 126 12.12 15.63 -5.29
N GLY A 127 12.20 16.32 -6.45
CA GLY A 127 13.43 16.47 -7.23
C GLY A 127 13.40 15.81 -8.61
N ALA A 128 12.23 15.32 -9.06
CA ALA A 128 12.06 14.90 -10.44
C ALA A 128 12.21 16.08 -11.42
N ARG A 129 12.64 15.78 -12.65
CA ARG A 129 12.61 16.73 -13.76
C ARG A 129 11.18 16.93 -14.23
N ASP A 130 10.48 15.82 -14.38
CA ASP A 130 9.05 15.75 -14.66
C ASP A 130 8.50 14.44 -14.10
N ALA A 131 7.18 14.38 -13.92
CA ALA A 131 6.48 13.24 -13.38
C ALA A 131 5.31 12.85 -14.27
N PHE A 132 5.11 11.55 -14.43
CA PHE A 132 4.01 10.93 -15.17
C PHE A 132 3.34 9.89 -14.29
N THR A 133 2.08 9.62 -14.57
CA THR A 133 1.26 8.64 -13.86
C THR A 133 1.04 7.41 -14.74
N ILE A 134 0.86 6.27 -14.09
CA ILE A 134 0.39 5.03 -14.69
C ILE A 134 -0.61 4.39 -13.75
N GLU A 135 -1.69 3.83 -14.29
CA GLU A 135 -2.70 3.16 -13.50
C GLU A 135 -2.10 1.91 -12.84
N GLU A 136 -2.23 1.82 -11.52
CA GLU A 136 -1.73 0.74 -10.67
C GLU A 136 -2.18 -0.65 -11.16
N PRO A 137 -3.47 -0.92 -11.44
CA PRO A 137 -3.85 -2.24 -11.95
C PRO A 137 -3.24 -2.55 -13.33
N PHE A 138 -2.98 -1.54 -14.17
CA PHE A 138 -2.31 -1.76 -15.45
C PHE A 138 -0.83 -2.12 -15.24
N ALA A 139 -0.14 -1.40 -14.35
CA ALA A 139 1.23 -1.72 -13.95
C ALA A 139 1.33 -3.11 -13.28
N ALA A 140 0.36 -3.48 -12.43
CA ALA A 140 0.27 -4.78 -11.79
C ALA A 140 0.10 -5.91 -12.81
N ALA A 141 -0.78 -5.73 -13.80
CA ALA A 141 -0.99 -6.71 -14.87
C ALA A 141 0.26 -6.92 -15.74
N ILE A 142 0.99 -5.84 -16.06
CA ILE A 142 2.30 -5.93 -16.72
C ILE A 142 3.30 -6.69 -15.83
N GLY A 143 3.36 -6.35 -14.55
CA GLY A 143 4.25 -7.00 -13.57
C GLY A 143 3.96 -8.49 -13.38
N ALA A 144 2.69 -8.89 -13.53
CA ALA A 144 2.23 -10.28 -13.50
C ALA A 144 2.37 -11.02 -14.84
N ASN A 145 2.94 -10.36 -15.86
CA ASN A 145 3.14 -10.92 -17.20
C ASN A 145 1.83 -11.35 -17.89
N LEU A 146 0.75 -10.60 -17.68
CA LEU A 146 -0.51 -10.80 -18.39
C LEU A 146 -0.44 -10.24 -19.81
N PRO A 147 -1.13 -10.85 -20.80
CA PRO A 147 -1.12 -10.41 -22.20
C PRO A 147 -1.98 -9.14 -22.42
N VAL A 148 -1.64 -8.05 -21.75
CA VAL A 148 -2.44 -6.80 -21.73
C VAL A 148 -2.57 -6.10 -23.07
N TRP A 149 -1.68 -6.40 -24.02
CA TRP A 149 -1.66 -5.83 -25.38
C TRP A 149 -2.49 -6.63 -26.39
N GLU A 150 -2.90 -7.83 -26.02
CA GLU A 150 -3.65 -8.73 -26.90
C GLU A 150 -5.17 -8.45 -26.83
N PRO A 151 -5.95 -8.89 -27.84
CA PRO A 151 -7.41 -8.82 -27.80
C PRO A 151 -8.06 -9.73 -26.76
N THR A 152 -7.26 -10.51 -26.01
CA THR A 152 -7.72 -11.31 -24.89
C THR A 152 -7.93 -10.42 -23.66
N GLY A 153 -9.07 -10.59 -22.97
CA GLY A 153 -9.33 -9.91 -21.69
C GLY A 153 -8.53 -10.55 -20.55
N SER A 154 -7.74 -9.76 -19.84
CA SER A 154 -6.98 -10.16 -18.65
C SER A 154 -7.56 -9.46 -17.43
N MET A 155 -7.99 -10.22 -16.41
CA MET A 155 -8.40 -9.67 -15.13
C MET A 155 -7.25 -9.68 -14.13
N VAL A 156 -7.07 -8.58 -13.41
CA VAL A 156 -6.16 -8.44 -12.27
C VAL A 156 -6.93 -7.99 -11.05
N VAL A 157 -6.56 -8.55 -9.89
CA VAL A 157 -7.07 -8.16 -8.57
C VAL A 157 -5.86 -7.84 -7.71
N ASP A 158 -5.63 -6.56 -7.45
CA ASP A 158 -4.53 -6.07 -6.61
C ASP A 158 -5.06 -5.71 -5.23
N ILE A 159 -4.65 -6.45 -4.19
CA ILE A 159 -5.08 -6.25 -2.80
C ILE A 159 -3.92 -5.62 -2.03
N GLY A 160 -3.99 -4.30 -1.86
CA GLY A 160 -2.94 -3.50 -1.24
C GLY A 160 -3.09 -3.33 0.28
N GLY A 161 -2.52 -2.23 0.78
CA GLY A 161 -2.63 -1.84 2.18
C GLY A 161 -4.01 -1.24 2.51
N GLY A 162 -4.46 -0.24 1.75
CA GLY A 162 -5.73 0.46 2.01
C GLY A 162 -6.76 0.38 0.87
N THR A 163 -6.40 -0.23 -0.25
CA THR A 163 -7.29 -0.36 -1.41
C THR A 163 -7.15 -1.73 -2.05
N THR A 164 -8.26 -2.21 -2.61
CA THR A 164 -8.27 -3.31 -3.56
C THR A 164 -8.68 -2.76 -4.93
N GLU A 165 -7.85 -2.95 -5.94
CA GLU A 165 -8.10 -2.58 -7.33
C GLU A 165 -8.43 -3.82 -8.15
N VAL A 166 -9.58 -3.83 -8.81
CA VAL A 166 -9.96 -4.88 -9.77
C VAL A 166 -10.03 -4.24 -11.15
N ALA A 167 -9.36 -4.82 -12.13
CA ALA A 167 -9.44 -4.33 -13.50
C ALA A 167 -9.47 -5.47 -14.52
N ILE A 168 -10.15 -5.23 -15.63
CA ILE A 168 -10.06 -6.04 -16.85
C ILE A 168 -9.37 -5.21 -17.92
N ILE A 169 -8.33 -5.77 -18.51
CA ILE A 169 -7.44 -5.10 -19.46
C ILE A 169 -7.43 -5.86 -20.77
N SER A 170 -7.48 -5.15 -21.89
CA SER A 170 -7.33 -5.69 -23.24
C SER A 170 -6.84 -4.60 -24.19
N LEU A 171 -6.10 -4.96 -25.23
CA LEU A 171 -5.62 -4.02 -26.26
C LEU A 171 -4.89 -2.79 -25.70
N GLY A 172 -4.15 -2.96 -24.60
CA GLY A 172 -3.39 -1.90 -23.94
C GLY A 172 -4.23 -0.90 -23.15
N GLY A 173 -5.52 -1.19 -22.90
CA GLY A 173 -6.40 -0.31 -22.15
C GLY A 173 -7.20 -1.05 -21.06
N ILE A 174 -7.54 -0.31 -20.00
CA ILE A 174 -8.48 -0.77 -18.96
C ILE A 174 -9.90 -0.69 -19.54
N VAL A 175 -10.56 -1.84 -19.68
CA VAL A 175 -11.93 -1.98 -20.21
C VAL A 175 -12.97 -1.66 -19.13
N THR A 176 -12.74 -2.19 -17.93
CA THR A 176 -13.53 -1.92 -16.73
C THR A 176 -12.64 -2.01 -15.51
N SER A 177 -12.91 -1.20 -14.50
CA SER A 177 -12.23 -1.27 -13.21
C SER A 177 -13.18 -0.94 -12.07
N GLN A 178 -12.79 -1.37 -10.87
CA GLN A 178 -13.39 -1.04 -9.59
C GLN A 178 -12.27 -0.84 -8.57
N SER A 179 -12.40 0.20 -7.76
CA SER A 179 -11.55 0.47 -6.61
C SER A 179 -12.42 0.43 -5.36
N VAL A 180 -12.01 -0.33 -4.34
CA VAL A 180 -12.66 -0.34 -3.04
C VAL A 180 -11.64 -0.07 -1.94
N ARG A 181 -12.04 0.72 -0.94
CA ARG A 181 -11.22 1.07 0.25
C ARG A 181 -11.34 -0.01 1.32
N ILE A 182 -11.04 -1.24 0.92
CA ILE A 182 -11.05 -2.43 1.77
C ILE A 182 -9.86 -3.27 1.35
N ALA A 183 -8.87 -3.39 2.23
CA ALA A 183 -7.70 -4.21 2.00
C ALA A 183 -7.03 -4.62 3.32
N GLY A 184 -5.70 -4.61 3.39
CA GLY A 184 -4.94 -5.08 4.55
C GLY A 184 -5.19 -4.30 5.85
N ASP A 185 -5.42 -2.99 5.78
CA ASP A 185 -5.63 -2.12 6.95
C ASP A 185 -7.02 -2.37 7.58
N GLU A 186 -8.05 -2.60 6.77
CA GLU A 186 -9.39 -2.99 7.22
C GLU A 186 -9.39 -4.39 7.84
N MET A 187 -8.60 -5.32 7.28
CA MET A 187 -8.39 -6.65 7.86
C MET A 187 -7.76 -6.55 9.26
N ASP A 188 -6.72 -5.72 9.43
CA ASP A 188 -6.10 -5.48 10.73
C ASP A 188 -7.11 -4.86 11.71
N GLY A 189 -7.90 -3.89 11.25
CA GLY A 189 -8.99 -3.30 12.03
C GLY A 189 -10.05 -4.32 12.46
N ALA A 190 -10.42 -5.25 11.59
CA ALA A 190 -11.38 -6.31 11.89
C ALA A 190 -10.84 -7.25 12.98
N ILE A 191 -9.56 -7.62 12.91
CA ILE A 191 -8.88 -8.43 13.94
C ILE A 191 -8.85 -7.67 15.28
N ILE A 192 -8.43 -6.40 15.31
CA ILE A 192 -8.40 -5.58 16.54
C ILE A 192 -9.79 -5.54 17.18
N ASN A 193 -10.83 -5.30 16.36
CA ASN A 193 -12.20 -5.21 16.84
C ASN A 193 -12.72 -6.54 17.36
N TYR A 194 -12.39 -7.64 16.71
CA TYR A 194 -12.74 -8.99 17.16
C TYR A 194 -12.12 -9.28 18.53
N ILE A 195 -10.79 -9.12 18.66
CA ILE A 195 -10.07 -9.38 19.92
C ILE A 195 -10.58 -8.49 21.06
N ARG A 196 -10.86 -7.22 20.77
CA ARG A 196 -11.44 -6.28 21.73
C ARG A 196 -12.79 -6.76 22.24
N LYS A 197 -13.70 -7.17 21.34
CA LYS A 197 -15.08 -7.56 21.69
C LYS A 197 -15.15 -8.92 22.38
N THR A 198 -14.36 -9.89 21.93
CA THR A 198 -14.39 -11.27 22.45
C THR A 198 -13.63 -11.41 23.76
N TYR A 199 -12.46 -10.77 23.88
CA TYR A 199 -11.53 -11.00 24.99
C TYR A 199 -11.37 -9.82 25.95
N ASN A 200 -12.02 -8.68 25.68
CA ASN A 200 -11.77 -7.40 26.37
C ASN A 200 -10.27 -7.04 26.38
N LEU A 201 -9.55 -7.37 25.30
CA LEU A 201 -8.12 -7.16 25.17
C LEU A 201 -7.84 -6.10 24.11
N MET A 202 -7.04 -5.09 24.45
CA MET A 202 -6.55 -4.09 23.51
C MET A 202 -5.19 -4.53 22.95
N ILE A 203 -5.12 -4.64 21.63
CA ILE A 203 -3.90 -4.87 20.86
C ILE A 203 -3.66 -3.71 19.88
N GLY A 204 -2.42 -3.50 19.47
CA GLY A 204 -2.04 -2.49 18.47
C GLY A 204 -2.02 -3.07 17.05
N GLU A 205 -1.93 -2.17 16.05
CA GLU A 205 -1.89 -2.53 14.63
C GLU A 205 -0.78 -3.53 14.29
N ARG A 206 0.42 -3.37 14.83
CA ARG A 206 1.53 -4.31 14.59
C ARG A 206 1.20 -5.74 15.04
N THR A 207 0.51 -5.89 16.16
CA THR A 207 0.09 -7.21 16.65
C THR A 207 -1.01 -7.76 15.75
N ALA A 208 -1.95 -6.93 15.32
CA ALA A 208 -2.99 -7.35 14.38
C ALA A 208 -2.44 -7.78 13.01
N GLU A 209 -1.48 -7.02 12.46
CA GLU A 209 -0.77 -7.38 11.22
C GLU A 209 -0.04 -8.72 11.37
N ALA A 210 0.61 -8.97 12.52
CA ALA A 210 1.26 -10.26 12.79
C ALA A 210 0.24 -11.42 12.85
N ILE A 211 -0.87 -11.24 13.56
CA ILE A 211 -1.98 -12.21 13.61
C ILE A 211 -2.50 -12.51 12.19
N LYS A 212 -2.74 -11.47 11.38
CA LYS A 212 -3.20 -11.61 9.98
C LYS A 212 -2.24 -12.47 9.16
N MET A 213 -0.93 -12.25 9.32
CA MET A 213 0.10 -12.94 8.54
C MET A 213 0.35 -14.38 9.01
N GLU A 214 0.22 -14.67 10.31
CA GLU A 214 0.55 -15.98 10.88
C GLU A 214 -0.66 -16.92 10.92
N VAL A 215 -1.86 -16.42 11.22
CA VAL A 215 -3.06 -17.25 11.43
C VAL A 215 -4.28 -16.83 10.60
N GLY A 216 -4.15 -15.85 9.71
CA GLY A 216 -5.25 -15.41 8.85
C GLY A 216 -5.58 -16.41 7.74
N SER A 217 -6.88 -16.64 7.49
CA SER A 217 -7.37 -17.40 6.34
C SER A 217 -8.63 -16.76 5.75
N ALA A 218 -8.77 -16.84 4.42
CA ALA A 218 -9.98 -16.42 3.69
C ALA A 218 -10.98 -17.56 3.46
N GLY A 219 -10.62 -18.80 3.84
CA GLY A 219 -11.40 -20.01 3.63
C GLY A 219 -11.35 -20.91 4.85
N ASP A 220 -11.03 -22.18 4.64
CA ASP A 220 -10.81 -23.13 5.74
C ASP A 220 -9.52 -22.76 6.50
N ALA A 221 -9.53 -22.98 7.82
CA ALA A 221 -8.42 -22.73 8.72
C ALA A 221 -7.77 -24.03 9.21
N GLU A 222 -8.17 -25.17 8.65
CA GLU A 222 -7.63 -26.49 9.01
C GLU A 222 -6.09 -26.54 8.84
N GLY A 223 -5.41 -27.03 9.88
CA GLY A 223 -3.95 -27.19 9.90
C GLY A 223 -3.15 -25.92 10.23
N ILE A 224 -3.80 -24.77 10.47
CA ILE A 224 -3.13 -23.56 10.96
C ILE A 224 -3.02 -23.63 12.49
N GLU A 225 -1.81 -23.48 13.01
CA GLU A 225 -1.56 -23.52 14.45
C GLU A 225 -2.13 -22.29 15.18
N ASN A 226 -2.48 -22.49 16.45
CA ASN A 226 -2.89 -21.39 17.33
C ASN A 226 -1.72 -20.44 17.60
N MET A 227 -2.04 -19.20 17.97
CA MET A 227 -1.05 -18.17 18.29
C MET A 227 -1.31 -17.58 19.66
N GLU A 228 -0.26 -17.43 20.48
CA GLU A 228 -0.33 -16.63 21.70
C GLU A 228 -0.14 -15.15 21.40
N ILE A 229 -1.04 -14.32 21.90
CA ILE A 229 -0.96 -12.87 21.74
C ILE A 229 -1.03 -12.17 23.09
N ARG A 230 -0.29 -11.07 23.20
CA ARG A 230 -0.23 -10.22 24.40
C ARG A 230 -0.82 -8.85 24.11
N GLY A 231 -1.68 -8.38 25.00
CA GLY A 231 -2.29 -7.05 24.93
C GLY A 231 -2.52 -6.46 26.31
N ARG A 232 -3.23 -5.33 26.34
CA ARG A 232 -3.67 -4.67 27.57
C ARG A 232 -5.11 -5.07 27.85
N ASP A 233 -5.36 -5.70 28.99
CA ASP A 233 -6.71 -6.04 29.43
C ASP A 233 -7.48 -4.74 29.74
N LEU A 234 -8.68 -4.58 29.17
CA LEU A 234 -9.48 -3.37 29.27
C LEU A 234 -10.20 -3.23 30.62
N LEU A 235 -10.37 -4.32 31.37
CA LEU A 235 -11.01 -4.32 32.67
C LEU A 235 -10.00 -3.97 33.76
N THR A 236 -8.82 -4.59 33.71
CA THR A 236 -7.78 -4.42 34.75
C THR A 236 -6.72 -3.38 34.39
N GLY A 237 -6.57 -3.07 33.10
CA GLY A 237 -5.50 -2.21 32.59
C GLY A 237 -4.13 -2.88 32.52
N LEU A 238 -3.99 -4.13 32.96
CA LEU A 238 -2.72 -4.87 33.05
C LEU A 238 -2.43 -5.68 31.77
N PRO A 239 -1.17 -6.02 31.50
CA PRO A 239 -0.82 -6.92 30.41
C PRO A 239 -1.43 -8.32 30.62
N LYS A 240 -2.05 -8.86 29.57
CA LYS A 240 -2.65 -10.21 29.56
C LYS A 240 -2.26 -10.94 28.28
N THR A 241 -2.02 -12.24 28.41
CA THR A 241 -1.77 -13.16 27.28
C THR A 241 -2.99 -14.05 27.09
N ILE A 242 -3.38 -14.25 25.84
CA ILE A 242 -4.44 -15.17 25.43
C ILE A 242 -3.94 -16.00 24.24
N GLU A 243 -4.51 -17.18 24.06
CA GLU A 243 -4.36 -17.97 22.85
C GLU A 243 -5.52 -17.64 21.89
N ILE A 244 -5.24 -17.52 20.60
CA ILE A 244 -6.22 -17.30 19.54
C ILE A 244 -6.12 -18.40 18.50
N THR A 245 -7.25 -18.78 17.90
CA THR A 245 -7.28 -19.80 16.85
C THR A 245 -7.43 -19.19 15.47
N ALA A 246 -6.96 -19.90 14.44
CA ALA A 246 -7.11 -19.47 13.05
C ALA A 246 -8.58 -19.38 12.61
N GLU A 247 -9.46 -20.20 13.18
CA GLU A 247 -10.91 -20.18 12.91
C GLU A 247 -11.56 -18.88 13.38
N GLU A 248 -11.15 -18.37 14.54
CA GLU A 248 -11.60 -17.08 15.06
C GLU A 248 -11.17 -15.94 14.15
N ILE A 249 -9.93 -15.98 13.67
CA ILE A 249 -9.39 -14.95 12.78
C ILE A 249 -10.03 -15.01 11.39
N ALA A 250 -10.23 -16.20 10.82
CA ALA A 250 -10.97 -16.37 9.57
C ALA A 250 -12.41 -15.81 9.69
N LYS A 251 -13.07 -16.02 10.83
CA LYS A 251 -14.38 -15.43 11.10
C LYS A 251 -14.32 -13.90 11.20
N ALA A 252 -13.28 -13.34 11.82
CA ALA A 252 -13.09 -11.89 11.93
C ALA A 252 -12.86 -11.23 10.56
N LEU A 253 -12.15 -11.90 9.65
CA LEU A 253 -11.82 -11.40 8.31
C LEU A 253 -12.95 -11.54 7.30
N ARG A 254 -13.96 -12.36 7.61
CA ARG A 254 -15.03 -12.77 6.68
C ARG A 254 -15.69 -11.59 5.94
N ASP A 255 -16.08 -10.54 6.67
CA ASP A 255 -16.78 -9.39 6.07
C ASP A 255 -15.87 -8.63 5.08
N THR A 256 -14.58 -8.45 5.44
CA THR A 256 -13.60 -7.79 4.56
C THR A 256 -13.31 -8.62 3.31
N VAL A 257 -13.19 -9.94 3.45
CA VAL A 257 -12.98 -10.87 2.33
C VAL A 257 -14.18 -10.87 1.39
N TYR A 258 -15.41 -10.94 1.92
CA TYR A 258 -16.60 -10.93 1.07
C TYR A 258 -16.76 -9.62 0.31
N ALA A 259 -16.43 -8.48 0.93
CA ALA A 259 -16.48 -7.20 0.23
C ALA A 259 -15.51 -7.15 -0.98
N ILE A 260 -14.32 -7.75 -0.85
CA ILE A 260 -13.38 -7.91 -1.97
C ILE A 260 -13.96 -8.84 -3.04
N VAL A 261 -14.51 -9.98 -2.65
CA VAL A 261 -15.16 -10.93 -3.58
C VAL A 261 -16.30 -10.26 -4.34
N ASP A 262 -17.11 -9.45 -3.67
CA ASP A 262 -18.22 -8.73 -4.30
C ASP A 262 -17.72 -7.66 -5.27
N ALA A 263 -16.60 -6.97 -4.97
CA ALA A 263 -15.94 -6.07 -5.93
C ALA A 263 -15.52 -6.80 -7.23
N VAL A 264 -15.00 -8.02 -7.09
CA VAL A 264 -14.64 -8.87 -8.25
C VAL A 264 -15.89 -9.24 -9.07
N LYS A 265 -16.95 -9.73 -8.41
CA LYS A 265 -18.22 -10.09 -9.07
C LYS A 265 -18.82 -8.89 -9.82
N LEU A 266 -18.91 -7.73 -9.16
CA LEU A 266 -19.43 -6.51 -9.76
C LEU A 266 -18.63 -6.08 -10.99
N THR A 267 -17.31 -6.31 -11.00
CA THR A 267 -16.46 -6.00 -12.16
C THR A 267 -16.75 -6.93 -13.34
N LEU A 268 -16.97 -8.23 -13.08
CA LEU A 268 -17.36 -9.20 -14.11
C LEU A 268 -18.74 -8.87 -14.71
N GLU A 269 -19.71 -8.53 -13.86
CA GLU A 269 -21.07 -8.17 -14.29
C GLU A 269 -21.08 -6.91 -15.18
N LYS A 270 -20.32 -5.88 -14.81
CA LYS A 270 -20.16 -4.67 -15.62
C LYS A 270 -19.50 -4.95 -16.98
N ASN A 271 -18.57 -5.89 -17.05
CA ASN A 271 -17.90 -6.25 -18.30
C ASN A 271 -18.86 -6.92 -19.31
N ALA A 272 -19.68 -7.85 -18.82
CA ALA A 272 -20.65 -8.57 -19.66
C ALA A 272 -21.62 -7.61 -20.38
N ALA A 273 -21.95 -6.48 -19.74
CA ALA A 273 -22.78 -5.43 -20.33
C ALA A 273 -22.06 -4.61 -21.43
N ARG A 274 -20.72 -4.59 -21.46
CA ARG A 274 -19.91 -3.83 -22.43
C ARG A 274 -19.47 -4.65 -23.64
N THR A 275 -19.42 -5.98 -23.53
CA THR A 275 -19.08 -6.91 -24.63
C THR A 275 -20.21 -7.17 -25.62
N CYS A 276 -21.38 -6.53 -25.46
CA CYS A 276 -22.48 -6.56 -26.42
C CYS A 276 -22.37 -5.44 -27.47
N PHE A 277 -21.22 -5.28 -28.13
CA PHE A 277 -21.08 -4.48 -29.36
C PHE A 277 -19.97 -5.02 -30.25
#